data_AF-A0A6V7LEQ6-F1
#
_entry.id   AF-A0A6V7LEQ6-F1
#
_cell.length_a   1.000
_cell.length_b   1.000
_cell.length_c   1.000
_cell.angle_alpha   90.00
_cell.angle_beta   90.00
_cell.angle_gamma   90.00
#
_symmetry.space_group_name_H-M   'P 1'
#
loop_
_entity.id
_entity.type
_entity.pdbx_description
1 polymer ?
#
loop_
_entity_poly.entity_id
_entity_poly.type
_entity_poly.pdbx_seq_one_letter_code
_entity_poly.pdbx_strand_id
1 'polypeptide(L)' 'GYLIDATTVTECLHTFCKSCLVKHLEEKSTCPTCQIVIHQSHPLQYISFDRTMQDIVYKLVPDLQE' A
#
# COMPACT_ATOMS: atom_id res chain seq x y z
N GLY A 1 -10.65 8.96 2.35
CA GLY A 1 -9.42 9.47 1.71
C GLY A 1 -9.14 8.67 0.46
N TYR A 2 -8.29 9.17 -0.43
CA TYR A 2 -7.86 8.49 -1.65
C TYR A 2 -6.48 7.84 -1.47
N LEU A 3 -6.12 6.90 -2.35
CA LEU A 3 -4.76 6.36 -2.38
C LEU A 3 -3.80 7.40 -2.96
N ILE A 4 -2.80 7.77 -2.17
CA ILE A 4 -1.62 8.53 -2.61
C ILE A 4 -0.42 7.61 -2.48
N ASP A 5 0.38 7.53 -3.54
CA ASP A 5 1.45 6.56 -3.69
C ASP A 5 0.97 5.12 -3.39
N ALA A 6 -0.05 4.66 -4.11
CA ALA A 6 -0.66 3.34 -3.96
C ALA A 6 0.41 2.26 -3.88
N THR A 7 0.44 1.54 -2.76
CA THR A 7 1.46 0.55 -2.43
C THR A 7 0.78 -0.75 -2.05
N THR A 8 1.12 -1.82 -2.75
CA THR A 8 0.49 -3.13 -2.63
C THR A 8 1.43 -4.11 -1.92
N VAL A 9 0.88 -4.86 -0.96
CA VAL A 9 1.56 -6.01 -0.35
C VAL A 9 1.60 -7.14 -1.36
N THR A 10 2.79 -7.65 -1.70
CA THR A 10 2.96 -8.61 -2.80
C THR A 10 2.31 -9.96 -2.52
N GLU A 11 2.28 -10.40 -1.26
CA GLU A 11 1.79 -11.72 -0.88
C GLU A 11 0.26 -11.85 -0.87
N CYS A 12 -0.47 -10.76 -0.58
CA CYS A 12 -1.94 -10.78 -0.49
C CYS A 12 -2.67 -9.80 -1.41
N LEU A 13 -1.93 -9.01 -2.17
CA LEU A 13 -2.44 -8.03 -3.14
C LEU A 13 -3.38 -6.97 -2.55
N HIS A 14 -3.32 -6.71 -1.24
CA HIS A 14 -4.01 -5.56 -0.66
C HIS A 14 -3.19 -4.28 -0.85
N THR A 15 -3.88 -3.24 -1.34
CA THR A 15 -3.30 -1.93 -1.66
C THR A 15 -3.65 -0.89 -0.62
N PHE A 16 -2.67 -0.04 -0.28
CA PHE A 16 -2.78 1.02 0.72
C PHE A 16 -2.06 2.28 0.24
N CYS A 17 -2.20 3.40 0.95
CA CYS A 17 -1.33 4.54 0.72
C CYS A 17 0.09 4.24 1.25
N LYS A 18 1.16 4.69 0.59
CA LYS A 18 2.55 4.39 0.99
C LYS A 18 2.82 4.76 2.44
N SER A 19 2.51 5.99 2.83
CA SER A 19 2.75 6.48 4.19
C SER A 19 1.92 5.71 5.24
N CYS A 20 0.69 5.33 4.89
CA CYS A 20 -0.18 4.52 5.75
C CYS A 20 0.44 3.15 6.03
N LEU A 21 0.87 2.45 4.98
CA LEU A 21 1.41 1.11 5.10
C LEU A 21 2.79 1.12 5.75
N VAL A 22 3.68 2.02 5.35
CA VAL A 22 5.02 2.13 5.98
C VAL A 22 4.89 2.40 7.47
N LYS A 23 4.04 3.34 7.89
CA LYS A 23 3.79 3.61 9.31
C LYS A 23 3.26 2.38 10.06
N HIS A 24 2.36 1.61 9.45
CA HIS A 24 1.89 0.36 10.06
C HIS A 24 3.03 -0.66 10.25
N LEU A 25 3.90 -0.78 9.24
CA LEU A 25 5.01 -1.73 9.21
C LEU A 25 6.19 -1.37 10.13
N GLU A 26 6.19 -0.17 10.71
CA GLU A 26 7.09 0.21 11.81
C GLU A 26 6.77 -0.55 13.11
N GLU A 27 5.50 -0.93 13.31
CA GLU A 27 5.03 -1.59 14.53
C GLU A 27 4.61 -3.05 14.33
N LYS A 28 4.08 -3.40 13.15
CA LYS A 28 3.48 -4.70 12.88
C LYS A 28 3.96 -5.26 11.54
N SER A 29 4.32 -6.53 11.50
CA SER A 29 4.74 -7.21 10.27
C SER A 29 3.59 -7.87 9.50
N THR A 30 2.34 -7.50 9.80
CA THR A 30 1.14 -8.10 9.20
C THR A 30 0.44 -7.16 8.22
N CYS A 31 -0.34 -7.73 7.31
CA CYS A 31 -1.22 -6.94 6.45
C CYS A 31 -2.36 -6.32 7.28
N PRO A 32 -2.62 -5.00 7.18
CA PRO A 32 -3.70 -4.35 7.93
C PRO A 32 -5.10 -4.94 7.66
N THR A 33 -5.33 -5.49 6.47
CA THR A 33 -6.64 -5.99 6.04
C THR A 33 -6.86 -7.46 6.43
N CYS A 34 -5.94 -8.35 6.05
CA CYS A 34 -6.12 -9.79 6.24
C CYS A 34 -5.26 -10.40 7.34
N GLN A 35 -4.41 -9.61 8.00
CA GLN A 35 -3.57 -10.00 9.14
C GLN A 35 -2.57 -11.15 8.89
N ILE A 36 -2.36 -11.55 7.63
CA ILE A 36 -1.25 -12.46 7.31
C ILE A 36 0.08 -11.76 7.60
N VAL A 37 1.09 -12.53 8.02
CA VAL A 37 2.46 -12.03 8.17
C VAL A 37 3.03 -11.78 6.78
N ILE A 38 3.41 -10.54 6.49
CA ILE A 38 4.01 -10.12 5.22
C ILE A 38 5.44 -10.62 5.11
N HIS A 39 6.20 -10.49 6.20
CA HIS A 39 7.53 -11.06 6.34
C HIS A 39 7.99 -10.93 7.80
N GLN A 40 8.78 -11.88 8.30
CA GLN A 40 9.15 -11.93 9.73
C GLN A 40 10.01 -10.74 10.21
N SER A 41 10.96 -10.26 9.40
CA SER A 41 11.91 -9.19 9.80
C SER A 41 11.94 -7.97 8.88
N HIS A 42 11.76 -8.15 7.57
CA HIS A 42 11.86 -7.09 6.56
C HIS A 42 10.56 -6.89 5.75
N PRO A 43 9.41 -6.57 6.38
CA PRO A 43 8.13 -6.44 5.67
C PRO A 43 8.15 -5.34 4.58
N LEU A 44 8.98 -4.30 4.73
CA LEU A 44 9.13 -3.23 3.73
C LEU A 44 9.73 -3.70 2.39
N GLN A 45 10.37 -4.88 2.33
CA GLN A 45 10.88 -5.45 1.08
C GLN A 45 9.79 -6.18 0.27
N TYR A 46 8.62 -6.41 0.88
CA TYR A 46 7.50 -7.18 0.31
C TYR A 46 6.28 -6.29 0.02
N ILE A 47 6.53 -4.99 -0.15
CA ILE A 47 5.55 -4.03 -0.62
C ILE A 47 6.08 -3.40 -1.91
N SER A 48 5.20 -3.05 -2.83
CA SER A 48 5.58 -2.51 -4.14
C SER A 48 4.65 -1.40 -4.58
N PHE A 49 5.18 -0.40 -5.27
CA PHE A 49 4.38 0.67 -5.82
C PHE A 49 3.45 0.14 -6.91
N ASP A 50 2.16 0.36 -6.73
CA ASP A 50 1.10 -0.06 -7.63
C ASP A 50 0.73 1.07 -8.58
N ARG A 51 1.56 1.21 -9.63
CA ARG A 51 1.41 2.25 -10.65
C ARG A 51 0.03 2.22 -11.29
N THR A 52 -0.47 1.02 -11.59
CA THR A 52 -1.77 0.84 -12.25
C THR A 52 -2.90 1.31 -11.35
N MET A 53 -2.90 0.91 -10.07
CA MET A 53 -3.92 1.38 -9.13
C MET A 53 -3.83 2.88 -8.88
N GLN A 54 -2.62 3.44 -8.81
CA GLN A 54 -2.45 4.89 -8.69
C GLN A 54 -2.99 5.63 -9.91
N ASP A 55 -2.68 5.16 -11.12
CA ASP A 55 -3.18 5.73 -12.37
C ASP A 55 -4.71 5.66 -12.47
N ILE A 56 -5.31 4.57 -11.99
CA ILE A 56 -6.78 4.43 -11.91
C ILE A 56 -7.35 5.49 -10.98
N VAL A 57 -6.77 5.66 -9.79
CA VAL A 57 -7.24 6.65 -8.81
C VAL A 57 -7.14 8.07 -9.37
N TYR A 58 -6.03 8.43 -10.02
CA TYR A 58 -5.85 9.76 -10.62
C TYR A 58 -6.77 10.00 -11.82
N LYS A 59 -7.09 8.98 -12.61
CA LYS A 59 -8.06 9.13 -13.71
C LYS A 59 -9.50 9.27 -13.24
N LEU A 60 -9.85 8.69 -12.10
CA LEU A 60 -11.23 8.67 -11.59
C LEU A 60 -11.55 9.85 -10.67
N VAL A 61 -10.55 10.47 -10.04
CA VAL A 61 -10.73 11.57 -9.09
C VAL A 61 -10.17 12.86 -9.69
N PRO A 62 -11.03 13.78 -10.16
CA PRO A 62 -10.60 15.10 -10.65
C PRO A 62 -9.79 15.85 -9.58
N ASP A 63 -8.81 16.63 -10.04
CA ASP A 63 -7.99 17.55 -9.22
C ASP A 63 -7.20 16.87 -8.08
N LEU A 64 -7.06 15.54 -8.10
CA LEU A 64 -6.28 14.80 -7.10
C LEU A 64 -4.77 14.81 -7.42
N GLN A 65 -4.44 14.91 -8.70
CA GLN A 65 -3.08 15.09 -9.19
C GLN A 65 -3.01 16.46 -9.86
N GLU A 66 -2.63 17.48 -9.09
CA GLU A 66 -2.22 18.79 -9.60
C GLU A 66 -0.69 18.88 -9.73
#